data_AF-A0A8S3UY75-F1
#
_entry.id   AF-A0A8S3UY75-F1
#
_cell.length_a   1.000
_cell.length_b   1.000
_cell.length_c   1.000
_cell.angle_alpha   90.00
_cell.angle_beta   90.00
_cell.angle_gamma   90.00
#
_symmetry.space_group_name_H-M   'P 1'
#
loop_
_entity.id
_entity.type
_entity.pdbx_description
1 polymer ?
#
loop_
_entity_poly.entity_id
_entity_poly.type
_entity_poly.pdbx_seq_one_letter_code
_entity_poly.pdbx_strand_id
1 'polypeptide(L)'
;MSQSLSVKQGLVQVAKCNLQSLSIQILVIGETDRELEKVITRLRKENDMYRQERDNTLQRLSPMTSLKHEKENLQSQIERQTQELYAEKDTSRRKCLEIERLCQETLDRNNKDTENIKTALFQQELESQMYRDQSSSLAERLRTAMAEGQSIESQLQAARMDIQKERGASEEYKKSSKKKIDSMETEINKYKELLKKYGEFANRHKDSDKNLQTSFAELEKVKNENNLLKVENRNLNQRVIDLGKESEVPQCSICMERERNTYLDPCGHTLCMVCATEVMSRNRKCPVCRKHLNKTGELYFS
;
A
#
# COMPACT_ATOMS: atom_id res chain seq x y z
N MET A 1 123.54 -182.02 34.43
CA MET A 1 124.08 -181.53 33.13
C MET A 1 122.91 -181.18 32.22
N SER A 2 123.03 -180.04 31.53
CA SER A 2 122.63 -179.86 30.12
C SER A 2 121.16 -179.73 29.68
N GLN A 3 120.21 -179.18 30.45
CA GLN A 3 118.96 -178.67 29.84
C GLN A 3 118.45 -177.30 30.38
N SER A 4 119.14 -176.65 31.33
CA SER A 4 118.76 -175.33 31.87
C SER A 4 119.29 -174.12 31.09
N LEU A 5 120.13 -174.30 30.06
CA LEU A 5 120.74 -173.20 29.29
C LEU A 5 120.06 -172.89 27.95
N SER A 6 119.29 -173.80 27.36
CA SER A 6 118.70 -173.58 26.02
C SER A 6 117.43 -172.71 26.04
N VAL A 7 116.66 -172.72 27.14
CA VAL A 7 115.38 -172.00 27.22
C VAL A 7 115.57 -170.50 27.53
N LYS A 8 116.62 -170.14 28.27
CA LYS A 8 116.93 -168.74 28.61
C LYS A 8 117.45 -167.91 27.42
N GLN A 9 118.08 -168.54 26.42
CA GLN A 9 118.56 -167.84 25.22
C GLN A 9 117.42 -167.55 24.21
N GLY A 10 116.36 -168.37 24.16
CA GLY A 10 115.21 -168.14 23.28
C GLY A 10 114.31 -166.97 23.70
N LEU A 11 114.08 -166.80 25.01
CA LEU A 11 113.20 -165.74 25.53
C LEU A 11 113.78 -164.32 25.36
N VAL A 12 115.11 -164.17 25.40
CA VAL A 12 115.77 -162.87 25.21
C VAL A 12 115.68 -162.40 23.74
N GLN A 13 115.68 -163.32 22.79
CA GLN A 13 115.58 -163.00 21.36
C GLN A 13 114.19 -162.48 20.98
N VAL A 14 113.13 -163.07 21.55
CA VAL A 14 111.73 -162.66 21.30
C VAL A 14 111.44 -161.28 21.92
N ALA A 15 111.95 -161.01 23.12
CA ALA A 15 111.77 -159.70 23.76
C ALA A 15 112.45 -158.55 22.97
N LYS A 16 113.61 -158.80 22.36
CA LYS A 16 114.30 -157.81 21.50
C LYS A 16 113.52 -157.48 20.23
N CYS A 17 112.93 -158.48 19.58
CA CYS A 17 112.09 -158.25 18.40
C CYS A 17 110.83 -157.44 18.72
N ASN A 18 110.16 -157.72 19.85
CA ASN A 18 108.93 -157.00 20.22
C ASN A 18 109.18 -155.53 20.59
N LEU A 19 110.31 -155.21 21.23
CA LEU A 19 110.70 -153.83 21.55
C LEU A 19 111.05 -153.00 20.31
N GLN A 20 111.65 -153.63 19.28
CA GLN A 20 111.88 -152.96 17.99
C GLN A 20 110.57 -152.69 17.25
N SER A 21 109.61 -153.62 17.28
CA SER A 21 108.29 -153.42 16.67
C SER A 21 107.50 -152.27 17.32
N LEU A 22 107.55 -152.14 18.66
CA LEU A 22 106.85 -151.06 19.36
C LEU A 22 107.46 -149.67 19.08
N SER A 23 108.79 -149.57 18.98
CA SER A 23 109.47 -148.31 18.68
C SER A 23 109.10 -147.78 17.29
N ILE A 24 108.93 -148.67 16.31
CA ILE A 24 108.50 -148.29 14.95
C ILE A 24 107.05 -147.79 14.96
N GLN A 25 106.15 -148.44 15.69
CA GLN A 25 104.75 -147.98 15.77
C GLN A 25 104.60 -146.62 16.46
N ILE A 26 105.39 -146.34 17.51
CA ILE A 26 105.36 -145.05 18.21
C ILE A 26 105.89 -143.91 17.32
N LEU A 27 106.93 -144.16 16.50
CA LEU A 27 107.45 -143.17 15.54
C LEU A 27 106.42 -142.83 14.45
N VAL A 28 105.74 -143.84 13.91
CA VAL A 28 104.71 -143.64 12.87
C VAL A 28 103.51 -142.84 13.41
N ILE A 29 103.06 -143.11 14.64
CA ILE A 29 101.97 -142.35 15.27
C ILE A 29 102.38 -140.89 15.50
N GLY A 30 103.61 -140.65 15.98
CA GLY A 30 104.13 -139.29 16.19
C GLY A 30 104.26 -138.47 14.91
N GLU A 31 104.58 -139.09 13.77
CA GLU A 31 104.60 -138.41 12.47
C GLU A 31 103.18 -138.07 11.97
N THR A 32 102.21 -138.96 12.18
CA THR A 32 100.81 -138.70 11.79
C THR A 32 100.16 -137.56 12.57
N ASP A 33 100.43 -137.45 13.87
CA ASP A 33 99.89 -136.37 14.72
C ASP A 33 100.46 -135.00 14.31
N ARG A 34 101.73 -134.96 13.90
CA ARG A 34 102.39 -133.73 13.43
C ARG A 34 101.82 -133.22 12.11
N GLU A 35 101.41 -134.13 11.22
CA GLU A 35 100.74 -133.77 9.96
C GLU A 35 99.30 -133.31 10.21
N LEU A 36 98.59 -133.92 11.15
CA LEU A 36 97.24 -133.49 11.53
C LEU A 36 97.25 -132.06 12.10
N GLU A 37 98.21 -131.73 12.96
CA GLU A 37 98.34 -130.39 13.54
C GLU A 37 98.64 -129.31 12.49
N LYS A 38 99.42 -129.66 11.45
CA LYS A 38 99.67 -128.77 10.30
C LYS A 38 98.39 -128.51 9.50
N VAL A 39 97.55 -129.53 9.30
CA VAL A 39 96.26 -129.40 8.61
C VAL A 39 95.30 -128.53 9.41
N ILE A 40 95.17 -128.76 10.73
CA ILE A 40 94.32 -127.96 11.61
C ILE A 40 94.75 -126.49 11.60
N THR A 41 96.07 -126.23 11.67
CA THR A 41 96.61 -124.85 11.66
C THR A 41 96.31 -124.15 10.32
N ARG A 42 96.40 -124.88 9.20
CA ARG A 42 96.10 -124.34 7.86
C ARG A 42 94.62 -123.99 7.71
N LEU A 43 93.73 -124.87 8.17
CA LEU A 43 92.27 -124.64 8.15
C LEU A 43 91.86 -123.46 9.04
N ARG A 44 92.48 -123.29 10.22
CA ARG A 44 92.24 -122.12 11.07
C ARG A 44 92.62 -120.83 10.35
N LYS A 45 93.79 -120.80 9.72
CA LYS A 45 94.26 -119.63 8.95
C LYS A 45 93.34 -119.28 7.79
N GLU A 46 92.85 -120.28 7.05
CA GLU A 46 91.85 -120.06 6.00
C GLU A 46 90.53 -119.53 6.57
N ASN A 47 90.04 -120.07 7.68
CA ASN A 47 88.81 -119.61 8.31
C ASN A 47 88.93 -118.15 8.79
N ASP A 48 90.08 -117.78 9.35
CA ASP A 48 90.35 -116.40 9.76
C ASP A 48 90.42 -115.45 8.55
N MET A 49 91.01 -115.88 7.44
CA MET A 49 90.98 -115.12 6.18
C MET A 49 89.54 -114.92 5.67
N TYR A 50 88.72 -115.97 5.68
CA TYR A 50 87.30 -115.86 5.28
C TYR A 50 86.51 -114.92 6.20
N ARG A 51 86.75 -114.96 7.51
CA ARG A 51 86.13 -114.02 8.46
C ARG A 51 86.54 -112.58 8.17
N GLN A 52 87.83 -112.34 7.95
CA GLN A 52 88.35 -111.01 7.66
C GLN A 52 87.82 -110.45 6.33
N GLU A 53 87.70 -111.28 5.30
CA GLU A 53 87.18 -110.87 4.00
C GLU A 53 85.68 -110.56 4.04
N ARG A 54 84.91 -111.34 4.81
CA ARG A 54 83.51 -111.04 5.10
C ARG A 54 83.35 -109.71 5.83
N ASP A 55 84.16 -109.47 6.85
CA ASP A 55 84.07 -108.24 7.66
C ASP A 55 84.48 -107.00 6.84
N ASN A 56 85.50 -107.12 5.99
CA ASN A 56 85.88 -106.09 5.01
C ASN A 56 84.75 -105.79 4.01
N THR A 57 84.02 -106.82 3.57
CA THR A 57 82.89 -106.68 2.65
C THR A 57 81.72 -105.94 3.32
N LEU A 58 81.42 -106.26 4.57
CA LEU A 58 80.40 -105.56 5.36
C LEU A 58 80.77 -104.09 5.59
N GLN A 59 82.05 -103.80 5.83
CA GLN A 59 82.53 -102.42 6.00
C GLN A 59 82.40 -101.58 4.73
N ARG A 60 82.58 -102.18 3.54
CA ARG A 60 82.36 -101.51 2.24
C ARG A 60 80.87 -101.26 1.91
N LEU A 61 79.94 -102.01 2.49
CA LEU A 61 78.50 -101.82 2.30
C LEU A 61 77.88 -100.78 3.26
N SER A 62 78.58 -100.42 4.34
CA SER A 62 78.17 -99.41 5.33
C SER A 62 77.88 -98.00 4.76
N PRO A 63 78.63 -97.47 3.76
CA PRO A 63 78.29 -96.19 3.14
C PRO A 63 76.96 -96.19 2.38
N MET A 64 76.51 -97.34 1.86
CA MET A 64 75.22 -97.44 1.15
C MET A 64 74.02 -97.34 2.09
N THR A 65 74.15 -97.75 3.36
CA THR A 65 73.09 -97.56 4.35
C THR A 65 72.98 -96.10 4.78
N SER A 66 74.10 -95.37 4.87
CA SER A 66 74.13 -93.92 5.12
C SER A 66 73.48 -93.12 3.98
N LEU A 67 73.82 -93.43 2.73
CA LEU A 67 73.23 -92.77 1.55
C LEU A 67 71.73 -93.06 1.40
N LYS A 68 71.29 -94.28 1.77
CA LYS A 68 69.86 -94.61 1.82
C LYS A 68 69.12 -93.78 2.87
N HIS A 69 69.70 -93.64 4.06
CA HIS A 69 69.12 -92.81 5.12
C HIS A 69 69.08 -91.32 4.73
N GLU A 70 70.13 -90.82 4.08
CA GLU A 70 70.19 -89.44 3.57
C GLU A 70 69.14 -89.18 2.48
N LYS A 71 68.96 -90.13 1.56
CA LYS A 71 67.88 -90.09 0.55
C LYS A 71 66.50 -90.07 1.20
N GLU A 72 66.24 -90.93 2.18
CA GLU A 72 64.96 -90.98 2.91
C GLU A 72 64.69 -89.67 3.67
N ASN A 73 65.73 -89.05 4.24
CA ASN A 73 65.63 -87.77 4.92
C ASN A 73 65.34 -86.62 3.92
N LEU A 74 66.08 -86.55 2.81
CA LEU A 74 65.81 -85.58 1.73
C LEU A 74 64.41 -85.75 1.14
N GLN A 75 63.95 -86.98 0.95
CA GLN A 75 62.62 -87.26 0.43
C GLN A 75 61.52 -86.82 1.41
N SER A 76 61.72 -87.07 2.72
CA SER A 76 60.83 -86.56 3.77
C SER A 76 60.82 -85.02 3.82
N GLN A 77 61.97 -84.38 3.59
CA GLN A 77 62.09 -82.92 3.54
C GLN A 77 61.37 -82.33 2.32
N ILE A 78 61.52 -82.95 1.14
CA ILE A 78 60.80 -82.56 -0.09
C ILE A 78 59.30 -82.72 0.10
N GLU A 79 58.83 -83.81 0.69
CA GLU A 79 57.41 -84.03 0.98
C GLU A 79 56.85 -82.95 1.90
N ARG A 80 57.57 -82.60 2.97
CA ARG A 80 57.17 -81.54 3.90
C ARG A 80 57.10 -80.18 3.20
N GLN A 81 58.14 -79.79 2.46
CA GLN A 81 58.14 -78.53 1.70
C GLN A 81 57.04 -78.48 0.63
N THR A 82 56.76 -79.60 -0.01
CA THR A 82 55.68 -79.72 -1.00
C THR A 82 54.32 -79.50 -0.32
N GLN A 83 54.08 -80.10 0.85
CA GLN A 83 52.86 -79.88 1.62
C GLN A 83 52.71 -78.43 2.07
N GLU A 84 53.79 -77.80 2.54
CA GLU A 84 53.82 -76.37 2.91
C GLU A 84 53.45 -75.48 1.73
N LEU A 85 54.03 -75.72 0.55
CA LEU A 85 53.70 -74.99 -0.68
C LEU A 85 52.24 -75.17 -1.11
N TYR A 86 51.69 -76.38 -1.00
CA TYR A 86 50.26 -76.61 -1.27
C TYR A 86 49.36 -75.86 -0.28
N ALA A 87 49.71 -75.86 1.01
CA ALA A 87 48.97 -75.13 2.02
C ALA A 87 49.01 -73.60 1.81
N GLU A 88 50.18 -73.06 1.41
CA GLU A 88 50.34 -71.65 1.09
C GLU A 88 49.58 -71.26 -0.19
N LYS A 89 49.60 -72.12 -1.21
CA LYS A 89 48.81 -71.97 -2.43
C LYS A 89 47.31 -71.95 -2.13
N ASP A 90 46.82 -72.86 -1.30
CA ASP A 90 45.41 -72.89 -0.89
C ASP A 90 45.02 -71.65 -0.08
N THR A 91 45.89 -71.21 0.82
CA THR A 91 45.67 -69.97 1.59
C THR A 91 45.61 -68.75 0.66
N SER A 92 46.51 -68.67 -0.31
CA SER A 92 46.53 -67.61 -1.32
C SER A 92 45.28 -67.65 -2.21
N ARG A 93 44.83 -68.84 -2.60
CA ARG A 93 43.58 -69.03 -3.36
C ARG A 93 42.37 -68.54 -2.57
N ARG A 94 42.27 -68.86 -1.27
CA ARG A 94 41.19 -68.35 -0.40
C ARG A 94 41.21 -66.83 -0.31
N LYS A 95 42.39 -66.23 -0.16
CA LYS A 95 42.55 -64.76 -0.17
C LYS A 95 42.11 -64.14 -1.50
N CYS A 96 42.44 -64.76 -2.64
CA CYS A 96 42.01 -64.28 -3.95
C CYS A 96 40.48 -64.31 -4.09
N LEU A 97 39.84 -65.42 -3.71
CA LEU A 97 38.37 -65.55 -3.73
C LEU A 97 37.69 -64.51 -2.82
N GLU A 98 38.29 -64.23 -1.66
CA GLU A 98 37.78 -63.20 -0.75
C GLU A 98 37.92 -61.78 -1.33
N ILE A 99 39.04 -61.48 -2.00
CA ILE A 99 39.22 -60.22 -2.72
C ILE A 99 38.20 -60.10 -3.86
N GLU A 100 37.99 -61.15 -4.65
CA GLU A 100 36.98 -61.16 -5.72
C GLU A 100 35.57 -60.87 -5.17
N ARG A 101 35.19 -61.53 -4.06
CA ARG A 101 33.92 -61.29 -3.38
C ARG A 101 33.78 -59.83 -2.95
N LEU A 102 34.79 -59.27 -2.28
CA LEU A 102 34.78 -57.88 -1.82
C LEU A 102 34.74 -56.88 -2.99
N CYS A 103 35.44 -57.16 -4.08
CA CYS A 103 35.39 -56.35 -5.30
C CYS A 103 33.98 -56.35 -5.90
N GLN A 104 33.33 -57.50 -5.99
CA GLN A 104 31.97 -57.61 -6.52
C GLN A 104 30.96 -56.85 -5.63
N GLU A 105 31.05 -57.02 -4.31
CA GLU A 105 30.18 -56.29 -3.37
C GLU A 105 30.35 -54.78 -3.45
N THR A 106 31.60 -54.32 -3.66
CA THR A 106 31.91 -52.90 -3.84
C THR A 106 31.35 -52.39 -5.17
N LEU A 107 31.47 -53.17 -6.25
CA LEU A 107 30.93 -52.83 -7.56
C LEU A 107 29.40 -52.70 -7.51
N ASP A 108 28.71 -53.66 -6.89
CA ASP A 108 27.25 -53.65 -6.75
C ASP A 108 26.77 -52.44 -5.93
N ARG A 109 27.50 -52.10 -4.85
CA ARG A 109 27.22 -50.91 -4.04
C ARG A 109 27.39 -49.63 -4.86
N ASN A 110 28.50 -49.50 -5.59
CA ASN A 110 28.77 -48.33 -6.41
C ASN A 110 27.73 -48.16 -7.53
N ASN A 111 27.29 -49.26 -8.15
CA ASN A 111 26.23 -49.23 -9.16
C ASN A 111 24.90 -48.75 -8.57
N LYS A 112 24.53 -49.26 -7.38
CA LYS A 112 23.33 -48.81 -6.66
C LYS A 112 23.40 -47.33 -6.30
N ASP A 113 24.54 -46.88 -5.77
CA ASP A 113 24.73 -45.47 -5.40
C ASP A 113 24.69 -44.56 -6.63
N THR A 114 25.24 -45.02 -7.76
CA THR A 114 25.17 -44.29 -9.04
C THR A 114 23.72 -44.11 -9.50
N GLU A 115 22.89 -45.16 -9.44
CA GLU A 115 21.47 -45.05 -9.81
C GLU A 115 20.67 -44.17 -8.85
N ASN A 116 20.98 -44.23 -7.55
CA ASN A 116 20.39 -43.33 -6.55
C ASN A 116 20.74 -41.86 -6.84
N ILE A 117 22.01 -41.57 -7.16
CA ILE A 117 22.47 -40.23 -7.52
C ILE A 117 21.79 -39.74 -8.79
N LYS A 118 21.70 -40.57 -9.84
CA LYS A 118 20.99 -40.21 -11.08
C LYS A 118 19.53 -39.85 -10.81
N THR A 119 18.84 -40.63 -9.98
CA THR A 119 17.45 -40.39 -9.62
C THR A 119 17.30 -39.09 -8.84
N ALA A 120 18.19 -38.83 -7.87
CA ALA A 120 18.19 -37.59 -7.10
C ALA A 120 18.46 -36.35 -7.98
N LEU A 121 19.44 -36.43 -8.89
CA LEU A 121 19.73 -35.35 -9.83
C LEU A 121 18.55 -35.07 -10.76
N PHE A 122 17.86 -36.10 -11.25
CA PHE A 122 16.68 -35.93 -12.09
C PHE A 122 15.53 -35.24 -11.33
N GLN A 123 15.28 -35.62 -10.08
CA GLN A 123 14.30 -34.96 -9.23
C GLN A 123 14.66 -33.49 -8.96
N GLN A 124 15.94 -33.22 -8.67
CA GLN A 124 16.44 -31.86 -8.45
C GLN A 124 16.28 -30.98 -9.70
N GLU A 125 16.49 -31.53 -10.90
CA GLU A 125 16.29 -30.80 -12.15
C GLU A 125 14.81 -30.47 -12.39
N LEU A 126 13.90 -31.41 -12.11
CA LEU A 126 12.46 -31.18 -12.19
C LEU A 126 11.99 -30.08 -11.23
N GLU A 127 12.45 -30.12 -9.98
CA GLU A 127 12.16 -29.07 -9.00
C GLU A 127 12.70 -27.71 -9.46
N SER A 128 13.94 -27.68 -9.94
CA SER A 128 14.57 -26.46 -10.45
C SER A 128 13.81 -25.89 -11.64
N GLN A 129 13.33 -26.75 -12.55
CA GLN A 129 12.48 -26.34 -13.67
C GLN A 129 11.16 -25.75 -13.19
N MET A 130 10.49 -26.41 -12.24
CA MET A 130 9.25 -25.92 -11.66
C MET A 130 9.43 -24.53 -11.03
N TYR A 131 10.52 -24.30 -10.28
CA TYR A 131 10.84 -22.98 -9.72
C TYR A 131 11.12 -21.92 -10.81
N ARG A 132 11.82 -22.29 -11.90
CA ARG A 132 12.04 -21.39 -13.04
C ARG A 132 10.72 -20.96 -13.68
N ASP A 133 9.81 -21.90 -13.89
CA ASP A 133 8.50 -21.64 -14.49
C ASP A 133 7.63 -20.74 -13.59
N GLN A 134 7.61 -21.02 -12.28
CA GLN A 134 6.91 -20.18 -11.30
C GLN A 134 7.48 -18.75 -11.25
N SER A 135 8.81 -18.62 -11.27
CA SER A 135 9.50 -17.32 -11.28
C SER A 135 9.17 -16.52 -12.55
N SER A 136 9.20 -17.18 -13.72
CA SER A 136 8.83 -16.57 -15.00
C SER A 136 7.37 -16.08 -15.01
N SER A 137 6.44 -16.92 -14.55
CA SER A 137 5.02 -16.57 -14.42
C SER A 137 4.80 -15.40 -13.46
N LEU A 138 5.51 -15.35 -12.33
CA LEU A 138 5.45 -14.23 -11.40
C LEU A 138 6.01 -12.95 -12.02
N ALA A 139 7.12 -13.03 -12.74
CA ALA A 139 7.74 -11.89 -13.42
C ALA A 139 6.83 -11.31 -14.52
N GLU A 140 6.08 -12.15 -15.24
CA GLU A 140 5.07 -11.70 -16.21
C GLU A 140 3.92 -10.97 -15.50
N ARG A 141 3.36 -11.56 -14.43
CA ARG A 141 2.30 -10.91 -13.64
C ARG A 141 2.74 -9.55 -13.09
N LEU A 142 3.97 -9.45 -12.60
CA LEU A 142 4.53 -8.19 -12.12
C LEU A 142 4.64 -7.15 -13.25
N ARG A 143 5.11 -7.54 -14.44
CA ARG A 143 5.17 -6.64 -15.60
C ARG A 143 3.80 -6.11 -16.00
N THR A 144 2.78 -6.97 -16.04
CA THR A 144 1.39 -6.54 -16.34
C THR A 144 0.87 -5.56 -15.29
N ALA A 145 1.03 -5.88 -14.01
CA ALA A 145 0.60 -5.00 -12.92
C ALA A 145 1.31 -3.62 -12.96
N MET A 146 2.61 -3.60 -13.30
CA MET A 146 3.35 -2.35 -13.47
C MET A 146 2.84 -1.51 -14.65
N ALA A 147 2.51 -2.14 -15.78
CA ALA A 147 1.95 -1.46 -16.94
C ALA A 147 0.56 -0.88 -16.64
N GLU A 148 -0.30 -1.63 -15.94
CA GLU A 148 -1.59 -1.15 -15.46
C GLU A 148 -1.42 0.04 -14.51
N GLY A 149 -0.48 -0.04 -13.56
CA GLY A 149 -0.15 1.06 -12.65
C GLY A 149 0.28 2.33 -13.38
N GLN A 150 1.12 2.23 -14.40
CA GLN A 150 1.54 3.36 -15.22
C GLN A 150 0.38 3.99 -16.02
N SER A 151 -0.53 3.16 -16.53
CA SER A 151 -1.74 3.63 -17.20
C SER A 151 -2.64 4.40 -16.24
N ILE A 152 -2.85 3.90 -15.03
CA ILE A 152 -3.64 4.57 -13.99
C ILE A 152 -3.00 5.89 -13.58
N GLU A 153 -1.69 5.93 -13.38
CA GLU A 153 -0.96 7.17 -13.04
C GLU A 153 -1.16 8.24 -14.12
N SER A 154 -1.09 7.85 -15.39
CA SER A 154 -1.31 8.75 -16.53
C SER A 154 -2.74 9.29 -16.56
N GLN A 155 -3.74 8.44 -16.29
CA GLN A 155 -5.14 8.86 -16.18
C GLN A 155 -5.37 9.81 -15.00
N LEU A 156 -4.76 9.54 -13.84
CA LEU A 156 -4.81 10.41 -12.67
C LEU A 156 -4.18 11.78 -12.96
N GLN A 157 -3.07 11.83 -13.67
CA GLN A 157 -2.44 13.08 -14.07
C GLN A 157 -3.34 13.89 -14.99
N ALA A 158 -3.96 13.27 -15.99
CA ALA A 158 -4.91 13.94 -16.88
C ALA A 158 -6.10 14.51 -16.10
N ALA A 159 -6.73 13.71 -15.23
CA ALA A 159 -7.85 14.15 -14.39
C ALA A 159 -7.47 15.32 -13.47
N ARG A 160 -6.26 15.32 -12.89
CA ARG A 160 -5.75 16.45 -12.08
C ARG A 160 -5.65 17.73 -12.90
N MET A 161 -5.17 17.65 -14.15
CA MET A 161 -5.07 18.82 -15.04
C MET A 161 -6.45 19.38 -15.39
N ASP A 162 -7.44 18.52 -15.62
CA ASP A 162 -8.79 18.96 -15.95
C ASP A 162 -9.48 19.61 -14.75
N ILE A 163 -9.35 19.04 -13.55
CA ILE A 163 -9.83 19.65 -12.30
C ILE A 163 -9.19 21.02 -12.08
N GLN A 164 -7.89 21.17 -12.37
CA GLN A 164 -7.21 22.45 -12.22
C GLN A 164 -7.75 23.51 -13.19
N LYS A 165 -8.04 23.13 -14.45
CA LYS A 165 -8.65 24.03 -15.44
C LYS A 165 -10.05 24.48 -14.99
N GLU A 166 -10.89 23.54 -14.55
CA GLU A 166 -12.24 23.86 -14.07
C GLU A 166 -12.22 24.76 -12.85
N ARG A 167 -11.29 24.52 -11.90
CA ARG A 167 -11.09 25.40 -10.75
C ARG A 167 -10.72 26.81 -11.18
N GLY A 168 -9.78 26.96 -12.11
CA GLY A 168 -9.40 28.27 -12.66
C GLY A 168 -10.59 29.00 -13.29
N ALA A 169 -11.36 28.32 -14.14
CA ALA A 169 -12.55 28.90 -14.77
C ALA A 169 -13.62 29.29 -13.73
N SER A 170 -13.83 28.46 -12.71
CA SER A 170 -14.77 28.73 -11.61
C SER A 170 -14.35 29.96 -10.79
N GLU A 171 -13.05 30.10 -10.48
CA GLU A 171 -12.52 31.26 -9.77
C GLU A 171 -12.67 32.56 -10.57
N GLU A 172 -12.40 32.51 -11.87
CA GLU A 172 -12.57 33.65 -12.76
C GLU A 172 -14.05 34.08 -12.86
N TYR A 173 -14.95 33.10 -13.00
CA TYR A 173 -16.39 33.34 -12.98
C TYR A 173 -16.86 33.97 -11.65
N LYS A 174 -16.38 33.45 -10.51
CA LYS A 174 -16.67 34.03 -9.18
C LYS A 174 -16.19 35.48 -9.09
N LYS A 175 -14.97 35.76 -9.55
CA LYS A 175 -14.39 37.11 -9.54
C LYS A 175 -15.20 38.09 -10.40
N SER A 176 -15.60 37.66 -11.59
CA SER A 176 -16.47 38.45 -12.49
C SER A 176 -17.85 38.71 -11.85
N SER A 177 -18.46 37.69 -11.27
CA SER A 177 -19.76 37.79 -10.59
C SER A 177 -19.69 38.72 -9.37
N LYS A 178 -18.63 38.62 -8.55
CA LYS A 178 -18.44 39.48 -7.38
C LYS A 178 -18.34 40.95 -7.78
N LYS A 179 -17.59 41.29 -8.83
CA LYS A 179 -17.52 42.66 -9.36
C LYS A 179 -18.90 43.21 -9.76
N LYS A 180 -19.75 42.39 -10.40
CA LYS A 180 -21.12 42.78 -10.76
C LYS A 180 -21.97 43.05 -9.52
N ILE A 181 -21.88 42.16 -8.51
CA ILE A 181 -22.58 42.34 -7.23
C ILE A 181 -22.15 43.64 -6.56
N ASP A 182 -20.84 43.92 -6.46
CA ASP A 182 -20.32 45.14 -5.83
C ASP A 182 -20.80 46.41 -6.57
N SER A 183 -20.89 46.36 -7.90
CA SER A 183 -21.46 47.44 -8.71
C SER A 183 -22.95 47.65 -8.42
N MET A 184 -23.73 46.57 -8.34
CA MET A 184 -25.16 46.63 -8.03
C MET A 184 -25.40 47.13 -6.60
N GLU A 185 -24.59 46.72 -5.63
CA GLU A 185 -24.66 47.21 -4.25
C GLU A 185 -24.42 48.73 -4.20
N THR A 186 -23.48 49.21 -5.00
CA THR A 186 -23.20 50.65 -5.13
C THR A 186 -24.41 51.42 -5.69
N GLU A 187 -25.09 50.87 -6.70
CA GLU A 187 -26.31 51.47 -7.26
C GLU A 187 -27.48 51.44 -6.27
N ILE A 188 -27.71 50.31 -5.60
CA ILE A 188 -28.73 50.18 -4.55
C ILE A 188 -28.52 51.24 -3.47
N ASN A 189 -27.28 51.48 -3.04
CA ASN A 189 -26.98 52.51 -2.05
C ASN A 189 -27.29 53.92 -2.56
N LYS A 190 -27.03 54.24 -3.84
CA LYS A 190 -27.46 55.51 -4.45
C LYS A 190 -28.97 55.69 -4.40
N TYR A 191 -29.73 54.64 -4.74
CA TYR A 191 -31.19 54.70 -4.70
C TYR A 191 -31.74 54.82 -3.27
N LYS A 192 -31.13 54.13 -2.30
CA LYS A 192 -31.48 54.29 -0.87
C LYS A 192 -31.30 55.73 -0.39
N GLU A 193 -30.18 56.37 -0.74
CA GLU A 193 -29.95 57.78 -0.41
C GLU A 193 -30.97 58.71 -1.08
N LEU A 194 -31.34 58.42 -2.33
CA LEU A 194 -32.37 59.19 -3.02
C LEU A 194 -33.74 59.04 -2.36
N LEU A 195 -34.14 57.82 -1.99
CA LEU A 195 -35.38 57.54 -1.26
C LEU A 195 -35.42 58.25 0.09
N LYS A 196 -34.29 58.31 0.80
CA LYS A 196 -34.17 59.08 2.04
C LYS A 196 -34.48 60.56 1.82
N LYS A 197 -33.88 61.17 0.79
CA LYS A 197 -34.16 62.57 0.41
C LYS A 197 -35.63 62.81 0.05
N TYR A 198 -36.24 61.88 -0.70
CA TYR A 198 -37.68 61.96 -1.01
C TYR A 198 -38.55 61.84 0.23
N GLY A 199 -38.21 60.96 1.17
CA GLY A 199 -38.90 60.84 2.45
C GLY A 199 -38.82 62.13 3.28
N GLU A 200 -37.64 62.75 3.37
CA GLU A 200 -37.46 64.04 4.01
C GLU A 200 -38.27 65.16 3.35
N PHE A 201 -38.31 65.19 2.01
CA PHE A 201 -39.13 66.13 1.25
C PHE A 201 -40.63 65.94 1.51
N ALA A 202 -41.12 64.71 1.49
CA ALA A 202 -42.51 64.39 1.76
C ALA A 202 -42.92 64.80 3.19
N ASN A 203 -42.04 64.59 4.18
CA ASN A 203 -42.28 65.02 5.56
C ASN A 203 -42.39 66.55 5.67
N ARG A 204 -41.48 67.31 5.02
CA ARG A 204 -41.58 68.77 4.97
C ARG A 204 -42.90 69.26 4.38
N HIS A 205 -43.34 68.65 3.27
CA HIS A 205 -44.61 68.99 2.66
C HIS A 205 -45.81 68.66 3.55
N LYS A 206 -45.76 67.55 4.30
CA LYS A 206 -46.81 67.20 5.27
C LYS A 206 -46.93 68.23 6.39
N ASP A 207 -45.81 68.75 6.87
CA ASP A 207 -45.81 69.80 7.90
C ASP A 207 -46.28 71.15 7.34
N SER A 208 -45.86 71.49 6.11
CA SER A 208 -46.37 72.68 5.41
C SER A 208 -47.89 72.61 5.17
N ASP A 209 -48.42 71.45 4.78
CA ASP A 209 -49.86 71.27 4.53
C ASP A 209 -50.68 71.41 5.83
N LYS A 210 -50.20 70.85 6.95
CA LYS A 210 -50.81 71.07 8.27
C LYS A 210 -50.82 72.55 8.68
N ASN A 211 -49.71 73.24 8.47
CA ASN A 211 -49.61 74.66 8.79
C ASN A 211 -50.58 75.48 7.94
N LEU A 212 -50.67 75.17 6.65
CA LEU A 212 -51.60 75.84 5.73
C LEU A 212 -53.07 75.59 6.12
N GLN A 213 -53.43 74.37 6.50
CA GLN A 213 -54.77 74.04 7.02
C GLN A 213 -55.09 74.85 8.29
N THR A 214 -54.11 75.02 9.17
CA THR A 214 -54.27 75.82 10.39
C THR A 214 -54.51 77.30 10.06
N SER A 215 -53.70 77.86 9.17
CA SER A 215 -53.87 79.25 8.70
C SER A 215 -55.21 79.47 7.98
N PHE A 216 -55.69 78.51 7.19
CA PHE A 216 -57.02 78.61 6.58
C PHE A 216 -58.12 78.63 7.63
N ALA A 217 -58.03 77.81 8.67
CA ALA A 217 -58.99 77.80 9.77
C ALA A 217 -58.99 79.13 10.55
N GLU A 218 -57.82 79.73 10.77
CA GLU A 218 -57.71 81.08 11.38
C GLU A 218 -58.31 82.17 10.48
N LEU A 219 -58.07 82.10 9.18
CA LEU A 219 -58.59 83.07 8.22
C LEU A 219 -60.13 82.99 8.12
N GLU A 220 -60.70 81.79 8.22
CA GLU A 220 -62.16 81.60 8.31
C GLU A 220 -62.74 82.28 9.56
N LYS A 221 -62.07 82.15 10.72
CA LYS A 221 -62.48 82.83 11.97
C LYS A 221 -62.46 84.35 11.80
N VAL A 222 -61.35 84.90 11.31
CA VAL A 222 -61.21 86.35 11.09
C VAL A 222 -62.24 86.86 10.07
N LYS A 223 -62.51 86.10 9.01
CA LYS A 223 -63.55 86.44 8.03
C LYS A 223 -64.93 86.52 8.66
N ASN A 224 -65.26 85.57 9.54
CA ASN A 224 -66.54 85.57 10.26
C ASN A 224 -66.64 86.75 11.23
N GLU A 225 -65.59 87.04 11.99
CA GLU A 225 -65.51 88.23 12.86
C GLU A 225 -65.67 89.53 12.06
N ASN A 226 -64.99 89.65 10.91
CA ASN A 226 -65.09 90.82 10.05
C ASN A 226 -66.52 90.98 9.49
N ASN A 227 -67.19 89.89 9.13
CA ASN A 227 -68.58 89.92 8.70
C ASN A 227 -69.52 90.41 9.82
N LEU A 228 -69.31 89.97 11.06
CA LEU A 228 -70.06 90.45 12.22
C LEU A 228 -69.85 91.96 12.42
N LEU A 229 -68.58 92.40 12.42
CA LEU A 229 -68.22 93.81 12.54
C LEU A 229 -68.80 94.68 11.40
N LYS A 230 -68.92 94.14 10.20
CA LYS A 230 -69.58 94.83 9.06
C LYS A 230 -71.07 95.02 9.30
N VAL A 231 -71.76 94.01 9.83
CA VAL A 231 -73.19 94.11 10.17
C VAL A 231 -73.37 95.15 11.28
N GLU A 232 -72.52 95.11 12.30
CA GLU A 232 -72.54 96.08 13.39
C GLU A 232 -72.30 97.51 12.89
N ASN A 233 -71.30 97.72 12.03
CA ASN A 233 -71.06 99.02 11.40
C ASN A 233 -72.24 99.52 10.56
N ARG A 234 -72.92 98.64 9.81
CA ARG A 234 -74.13 99.03 9.06
C ARG A 234 -75.24 99.48 9.99
N ASN A 235 -75.45 98.79 11.10
CA ASN A 235 -76.45 99.14 12.10
C ASN A 235 -76.14 100.50 12.75
N LEU A 236 -74.88 100.75 13.09
CA LEU A 236 -74.43 102.05 13.61
C LEU A 236 -74.64 103.17 12.60
N ASN A 237 -74.24 102.96 11.33
CA ASN A 237 -74.45 103.95 10.28
C ASN A 237 -75.93 104.25 10.03
N GLN A 238 -76.80 103.23 10.09
CA GLN A 238 -78.24 103.44 9.96
C GLN A 238 -78.78 104.31 11.10
N ARG A 239 -78.35 104.06 12.35
CA ARG A 239 -78.70 104.90 13.50
C ARG A 239 -78.25 106.35 13.33
N VAL A 240 -77.10 106.59 12.71
CA VAL A 240 -76.62 107.95 12.40
C VAL A 240 -77.51 108.63 11.35
N ILE A 241 -77.95 107.91 10.31
CA ILE A 241 -78.82 108.46 9.26
C ILE A 241 -80.21 108.81 9.81
N ASP A 242 -80.78 107.96 10.66
CA ASP A 242 -82.13 108.15 11.19
C ASP A 242 -82.24 109.43 12.06
N LEU A 243 -81.15 109.82 12.72
CA LEU A 243 -81.07 111.08 13.48
C LEU A 243 -81.09 112.34 12.58
N GLY A 244 -80.88 112.22 11.27
CA GLY A 244 -80.73 113.36 10.35
C GLY A 244 -81.97 113.81 9.58
N LYS A 245 -83.13 113.13 9.67
CA LYS A 245 -84.26 113.29 8.73
C LYS A 245 -85.44 114.17 9.17
N GLU A 246 -85.41 114.84 10.32
CA GLU A 246 -86.59 115.55 10.86
C GLU A 246 -86.76 117.05 10.47
N SER A 247 -86.11 117.61 9.42
CA SER A 247 -86.10 119.08 9.26
C SER A 247 -86.09 119.73 7.85
N GLU A 248 -86.91 119.31 6.87
CA GLU A 248 -86.97 120.03 5.57
C GLU A 248 -88.37 120.54 5.17
N VAL A 249 -88.53 121.87 5.11
CA VAL A 249 -89.73 122.58 4.61
C VAL A 249 -89.57 122.89 3.09
N PRO A 250 -90.59 122.66 2.24
CA PRO A 250 -90.44 122.77 0.78
C PRO A 250 -90.31 124.21 0.23
N GLN A 251 -89.14 124.53 -0.34
CA GLN A 251 -88.82 125.84 -0.94
C GLN A 251 -89.38 126.04 -2.38
N CYS A 252 -89.47 127.31 -2.82
CA CYS A 252 -89.99 127.79 -4.11
C CYS A 252 -89.07 127.39 -5.26
N SER A 253 -89.62 126.80 -6.31
CA SER A 253 -88.83 126.30 -7.45
C SER A 253 -88.20 127.37 -8.33
N ILE A 254 -88.55 128.66 -8.16
CA ILE A 254 -87.96 129.75 -8.94
C ILE A 254 -86.78 130.39 -8.21
N CYS A 255 -86.93 130.70 -6.92
CA CYS A 255 -85.85 131.34 -6.15
C CYS A 255 -85.05 130.35 -5.30
N MET A 256 -85.56 129.15 -5.03
CA MET A 256 -84.99 128.14 -4.12
C MET A 256 -84.65 128.67 -2.72
N GLU A 257 -85.25 129.80 -2.33
CA GLU A 257 -84.89 130.52 -1.12
C GLU A 257 -86.09 130.66 -0.19
N ARG A 258 -87.23 131.07 -0.77
CA ARG A 258 -88.46 131.30 -0.02
C ARG A 258 -89.39 130.09 -0.11
N GLU A 259 -90.19 129.90 0.92
CA GLU A 259 -91.20 128.85 0.95
C GLU A 259 -92.29 129.06 -0.11
N ARG A 260 -92.88 127.96 -0.57
CA ARG A 260 -94.03 128.00 -1.50
C ARG A 260 -95.29 128.39 -0.72
N ASN A 261 -95.79 129.60 -0.93
CA ASN A 261 -96.95 130.13 -0.19
C ASN A 261 -98.02 130.79 -1.09
N THR A 262 -97.95 130.64 -2.41
CA THR A 262 -98.91 131.26 -3.35
C THR A 262 -99.20 130.32 -4.51
N TYR A 263 -100.47 130.18 -4.91
CA TYR A 263 -100.90 129.39 -6.06
C TYR A 263 -101.31 130.27 -7.26
N LEU A 264 -101.20 129.70 -8.47
CA LEU A 264 -101.48 130.36 -9.73
C LEU A 264 -102.79 129.87 -10.38
N ASP A 265 -103.80 130.73 -10.56
CA ASP A 265 -105.12 130.38 -11.12
C ASP A 265 -105.18 130.57 -12.65
N PRO A 266 -105.64 129.59 -13.46
CA PRO A 266 -106.37 128.37 -13.09
C PRO A 266 -105.54 127.07 -13.01
N CYS A 267 -104.21 127.12 -12.94
CA CYS A 267 -103.39 125.90 -13.04
C CYS A 267 -103.01 125.22 -11.71
N GLY A 268 -103.12 125.91 -10.58
CA GLY A 268 -102.84 125.39 -9.24
C GLY A 268 -101.36 125.27 -8.85
N HIS A 269 -100.40 125.53 -9.76
CA HIS A 269 -98.97 125.46 -9.40
C HIS A 269 -98.59 126.53 -8.37
N THR A 270 -97.63 126.20 -7.51
CA THR A 270 -97.30 126.99 -6.32
C THR A 270 -95.89 127.57 -6.39
N LEU A 271 -95.77 128.83 -6.01
CA LEU A 271 -94.54 129.61 -5.96
C LEU A 271 -94.51 130.40 -4.64
N CYS A 272 -93.40 131.04 -4.32
CA CYS A 272 -93.44 132.10 -3.33
C CYS A 272 -94.20 133.32 -3.91
N MET A 273 -94.83 134.10 -3.02
CA MET A 273 -95.59 135.29 -3.35
C MET A 273 -94.84 136.24 -4.30
N VAL A 274 -93.55 136.46 -4.03
CA VAL A 274 -92.71 137.37 -4.82
C VAL A 274 -92.60 136.88 -6.26
N CYS A 275 -92.32 135.59 -6.45
CA CYS A 275 -92.21 135.01 -7.79
C CYS A 275 -93.56 134.91 -8.49
N ALA A 276 -94.66 134.66 -7.76
CA ALA A 276 -96.00 134.61 -8.33
C ALA A 276 -96.44 135.98 -8.88
N THR A 277 -96.20 137.06 -8.13
CA THR A 277 -96.52 138.44 -8.54
C THR A 277 -95.73 138.87 -9.77
N GLU A 278 -94.44 138.53 -9.85
CA GLU A 278 -93.60 138.87 -11.00
C GLU A 278 -94.07 138.18 -12.29
N VAL A 279 -94.59 136.97 -12.19
CA VAL A 279 -95.17 136.27 -13.35
C VAL A 279 -96.46 136.95 -13.82
N MET A 280 -97.28 137.42 -12.87
CA MET A 280 -98.52 138.14 -13.17
C MET A 280 -98.27 139.50 -13.83
N SER A 281 -97.15 140.16 -13.53
CA SER A 281 -96.79 141.46 -14.12
C SER A 281 -96.20 141.33 -15.53
N ARG A 282 -95.40 140.29 -15.81
CA ARG A 282 -94.68 140.17 -17.08
C ARG A 282 -95.50 139.65 -18.25
N ASN A 283 -95.99 138.42 -18.15
CA ASN A 283 -96.59 137.73 -19.30
C ASN A 283 -97.86 136.95 -18.97
N ARG A 284 -98.25 136.89 -17.68
CA ARG A 284 -99.39 136.13 -17.18
C ARG A 284 -99.42 134.69 -17.71
N LYS A 285 -98.28 134.00 -17.77
CA LYS A 285 -98.19 132.57 -18.09
C LYS A 285 -97.49 131.82 -16.97
N CYS A 286 -98.11 130.74 -16.48
CA CYS A 286 -97.51 129.90 -15.44
C CYS A 286 -96.09 129.41 -15.85
N PRO A 287 -95.04 129.55 -15.01
CA PRO A 287 -93.69 129.09 -15.36
C PRO A 287 -93.60 127.57 -15.49
N VAL A 288 -94.50 126.85 -14.82
CA VAL A 288 -94.52 125.38 -14.81
C VAL A 288 -95.28 124.83 -16.01
N CYS A 289 -96.50 125.31 -16.26
CA CYS A 289 -97.38 124.72 -17.28
C CYS A 289 -97.75 125.65 -18.45
N ARG A 290 -97.28 126.90 -18.44
CA ARG A 290 -97.45 127.92 -19.48
C ARG A 290 -98.90 128.34 -19.80
N LYS A 291 -99.91 127.85 -19.06
CA LYS A 291 -101.30 128.33 -19.13
C LYS A 291 -101.39 129.80 -18.77
N HIS A 292 -102.32 130.52 -19.40
CA HIS A 292 -102.57 131.93 -19.08
C HIS A 292 -103.17 132.07 -17.68
N LEU A 293 -102.72 133.06 -16.93
CA LEU A 293 -103.10 133.27 -15.53
C LEU A 293 -104.14 134.37 -15.41
N ASN A 294 -105.20 134.05 -14.67
CA ASN A 294 -106.28 135.00 -14.39
C ASN A 294 -105.96 135.80 -13.12
N LYS A 295 -105.50 135.11 -12.07
CA LYS A 295 -105.17 135.67 -10.76
C LYS A 295 -104.18 134.76 -10.02
N THR A 296 -103.69 135.24 -8.88
CA THR A 296 -102.92 134.47 -7.90
C THR A 296 -103.59 134.55 -6.54
N GLY A 297 -103.38 133.55 -5.68
CA GLY A 297 -103.93 133.53 -4.32
C GLY A 297 -102.99 132.89 -3.31
N GLU A 298 -103.07 133.30 -2.05
CA GLU A 298 -102.25 132.74 -0.96
C GLU A 298 -102.64 131.29 -0.65
N LEU A 299 -101.63 130.49 -0.31
CA LEU A 299 -101.80 129.16 0.28
C LEU A 299 -101.82 129.31 1.80
N TYR A 300 -102.87 128.78 2.42
CA TYR A 300 -102.89 128.56 3.86
C TYR A 300 -102.75 127.06 4.10
N PHE A 301 -101.68 126.65 4.80
CA PHE A 301 -101.51 125.28 5.27
C PHE A 301 -102.15 125.21 6.67
N SER A 302 -103.15 124.34 6.83
CA SER A 302 -103.74 123.98 8.12
C SER A 302 -102.92 122.90 8.81
#